data_AF-A0AAN8GAQ5-F1
#
_entry.id   AF-A0AAN8GAQ5-F1
#
_cell.length_a   1.000
_cell.length_b   1.000
_cell.length_c   1.000
_cell.angle_alpha   90.00
_cell.angle_beta   90.00
_cell.angle_gamma   90.00
#
_symmetry.space_group_name_H-M   'P 1'
#
loop_
_entity.id
_entity.type
_entity.pdbx_description
1 polymer ?
#
loop_
_entity_poly.entity_id
_entity_poly.type
_entity_poly.pdbx_seq_one_letter_code
_entity_poly.pdbx_strand_id
1 'polypeptide(L)'
;MYHSETKDYVKASIREDMNLENGNIRVLICTNVAGMGVNFRGVRQIIHYGLPRDMDTFVQQMGRAGRDGTLSHEIILMKMIGSHLKTVEPFLLNLCKNTEQCRHKLLCDAYLCKHEQIIPKHNCCELQCSCGSVDCRVKHPLLRDTGKLVDEEESRHQMNTDISDDDKRILRLQLKCLQSNLKDESDDMFSTLSDSAIDDIMINCSVILKPADVLIYATCWAYPVAVQVCEILNNVIGDRDLSESEGEEVAGLE
;
A
#
# COMPACT_ATOMS: atom_id res chain seq x y z
N MET A 1 8.39 -9.41 -16.65
CA MET A 1 8.05 -8.00 -16.37
C MET A 1 8.11 -7.20 -17.66
N TYR A 2 7.32 -6.13 -17.77
CA TYR A 2 7.29 -5.25 -18.93
C TYR A 2 7.41 -3.79 -18.49
N HIS A 3 8.56 -3.18 -18.75
CA HIS A 3 8.87 -1.79 -18.42
C HIS A 3 9.78 -1.18 -19.49
N SER A 4 10.15 0.09 -19.33
CA SER A 4 10.98 0.84 -20.28
C SER A 4 12.29 0.14 -20.63
N GLU A 5 12.99 -0.37 -19.62
CA GLU A 5 14.31 -1.03 -19.77
C GLU A 5 14.24 -2.50 -20.18
N THR A 6 13.03 -3.09 -20.27
CA THR A 6 12.88 -4.44 -20.81
C THR A 6 13.40 -4.47 -22.25
N LYS A 7 14.31 -5.41 -22.57
CA LYS A 7 14.90 -5.56 -23.91
C LYS A 7 13.81 -5.73 -24.96
N ASP A 8 14.00 -5.12 -26.14
CA ASP A 8 12.94 -5.05 -27.14
C ASP A 8 12.49 -6.42 -27.68
N TYR A 9 13.41 -7.38 -27.79
CA TYR A 9 13.05 -8.75 -28.18
C TYR A 9 12.15 -9.43 -27.13
N VAL A 10 12.35 -9.14 -25.84
CA VAL A 10 11.50 -9.65 -24.74
C VAL A 10 10.14 -8.97 -24.80
N LYS A 11 10.09 -7.65 -25.03
CA LYS A 11 8.82 -6.93 -25.23
C LYS A 11 8.04 -7.49 -26.42
N ALA A 12 8.72 -7.84 -27.52
CA ALA A 12 8.10 -8.44 -28.70
C ALA A 12 7.51 -9.82 -28.39
N SER A 13 8.29 -10.70 -27.76
CA SER A 13 7.83 -12.04 -27.34
C SER A 13 6.63 -11.98 -26.39
N ILE A 14 6.64 -11.06 -25.41
CA ILE A 14 5.50 -10.86 -24.50
C ILE A 14 4.25 -10.42 -25.28
N ARG A 15 4.39 -9.50 -26.25
CA ARG A 15 3.26 -9.03 -27.06
C ARG A 15 2.69 -10.11 -27.96
N GLU A 16 3.54 -10.96 -28.51
CA GLU A 16 3.11 -12.08 -29.34
C GLU A 16 2.33 -13.09 -28.51
N ASP A 17 2.92 -13.59 -27.41
CA ASP A 17 2.29 -14.61 -26.56
C ASP A 17 0.96 -14.12 -25.95
N MET A 18 0.91 -12.87 -25.47
CA MET A 18 -0.32 -12.28 -24.91
C MET A 18 -1.46 -12.04 -25.92
N ASN A 19 -1.17 -12.09 -27.21
CA ASN A 19 -2.20 -11.97 -28.25
C ASN A 19 -2.68 -13.33 -28.78
N LEU A 20 -2.04 -14.43 -28.37
CA LEU A 20 -2.49 -15.78 -28.68
C LEU A 20 -3.62 -16.18 -27.72
N GLU A 21 -4.64 -16.85 -28.26
CA GLU A 21 -5.76 -17.38 -27.47
C GLU A 21 -5.28 -18.40 -26.41
N ASN A 22 -4.23 -19.16 -26.75
CA ASN A 22 -3.57 -20.13 -25.88
C ASN A 22 -2.18 -19.65 -25.42
N GLY A 23 -2.00 -18.34 -25.23
CA GLY A 23 -0.77 -17.77 -24.68
C GLY A 23 -0.40 -18.35 -23.32
N ASN A 24 0.90 -18.49 -23.08
CA ASN A 24 1.43 -19.03 -21.82
C ASN A 24 1.45 -17.98 -20.71
N ILE A 25 1.53 -16.69 -21.05
CA ILE A 25 1.60 -15.62 -20.09
C ILE A 25 0.20 -15.37 -19.52
N ARG A 26 0.02 -15.72 -18.24
CA ARG A 26 -1.24 -15.52 -17.52
C ARG A 26 -1.29 -14.20 -16.74
N VAL A 27 -0.12 -13.71 -16.33
CA VAL A 27 0.04 -12.50 -15.51
C VAL A 27 1.19 -11.69 -16.09
N LEU A 28 0.95 -10.40 -16.32
CA LEU A 28 1.98 -9.46 -16.75
C LEU A 28 2.11 -8.35 -15.74
N ILE A 29 3.29 -8.27 -15.13
CA ILE A 29 3.68 -7.15 -14.28
C ILE A 29 4.26 -6.06 -15.17
N CYS A 30 3.63 -4.88 -15.17
CA CYS A 30 4.06 -3.76 -15.98
C CYS A 30 3.93 -2.41 -15.26
N THR A 31 4.77 -1.45 -15.65
CA THR A 31 4.65 -0.05 -15.23
C THR A 31 3.77 0.75 -16.20
N ASN A 32 3.49 2.02 -15.89
CA ASN A 32 2.69 2.94 -16.72
C ASN A 32 3.09 2.97 -18.21
N VAL A 33 4.35 2.65 -18.54
CA VAL A 33 4.87 2.66 -19.92
C VAL A 33 4.21 1.60 -20.82
N ALA A 34 3.56 0.58 -20.25
CA ALA A 34 2.71 -0.34 -21.02
C ALA A 34 1.39 0.31 -21.52
N GLY A 35 1.04 1.48 -20.98
CA GLY A 35 -0.21 2.20 -21.17
C GLY A 35 -0.35 2.95 -22.50
N MET A 36 0.73 3.20 -23.23
CA MET A 36 0.69 3.99 -24.47
C MET A 36 1.00 3.11 -25.69
N GLY A 37 -0.04 2.68 -26.41
CA GLY A 37 0.09 2.07 -27.75
C GLY A 37 0.10 0.54 -27.82
N VAL A 38 0.16 -0.19 -26.70
CA VAL A 38 0.04 -1.65 -26.71
C VAL A 38 -1.41 -2.07 -26.43
N ASN A 39 -1.94 -3.01 -27.21
CA ASN A 39 -3.26 -3.59 -27.01
C ASN A 39 -3.11 -5.10 -26.80
N PHE A 40 -3.32 -5.57 -25.57
CA PHE A 40 -3.40 -7.00 -25.26
C PHE A 40 -4.87 -7.42 -25.30
N ARG A 41 -5.18 -8.46 -26.07
CA ARG A 41 -6.54 -9.02 -26.12
C ARG A 41 -6.81 -9.90 -24.90
N GLY A 42 -8.08 -10.09 -24.56
CA GLY A 42 -8.48 -11.03 -23.51
C GLY A 42 -8.13 -10.62 -22.08
N VAL A 43 -7.70 -9.38 -21.82
CA VAL A 43 -7.43 -8.92 -20.45
C VAL A 43 -8.74 -8.90 -19.65
N ARG A 44 -8.79 -9.71 -18.58
CA ARG A 44 -9.95 -9.86 -17.68
C ARG A 44 -9.79 -9.16 -16.35
N GLN A 45 -8.56 -8.94 -15.92
CA GLN A 45 -8.28 -8.40 -14.61
C GLN A 45 -7.11 -7.44 -14.67
N ILE A 46 -7.27 -6.31 -14.01
CA ILE A 46 -6.22 -5.33 -13.78
C ILE A 46 -6.06 -5.19 -12.28
N ILE A 47 -4.82 -5.29 -11.82
CA ILE A 47 -4.46 -5.11 -10.42
C ILE A 47 -3.52 -3.92 -10.35
N HIS A 48 -3.98 -2.81 -9.78
CA HIS A 48 -3.14 -1.67 -9.48
C HIS A 48 -2.43 -1.93 -8.15
N TYR A 49 -1.11 -2.06 -8.21
CA TYR A 49 -0.27 -2.11 -7.02
C TYR A 49 0.21 -0.69 -6.70
N GLY A 50 -0.49 -0.04 -5.76
CA GLY A 50 -0.43 1.39 -5.53
C GLY A 50 -1.39 2.18 -6.44
N LEU A 51 -1.62 3.44 -6.11
CA LEU A 51 -2.46 4.33 -6.91
C LEU A 51 -1.66 5.05 -7.99
N PRO A 52 -2.24 5.21 -9.19
CA PRO A 52 -1.81 6.25 -10.13
C PRO A 52 -1.85 7.64 -9.50
N ARG A 53 -1.14 8.60 -10.11
CA ARG A 53 -1.08 9.98 -9.60
C ARG A 53 -2.41 10.73 -9.81
N ASP A 54 -3.12 10.39 -10.87
CA ASP A 54 -4.25 11.13 -11.41
C ASP A 54 -5.34 10.18 -11.92
N MET A 55 -6.58 10.68 -11.93
CA MET A 55 -7.76 9.93 -12.36
C MET A 55 -7.68 9.49 -13.82
N ASP A 56 -7.15 10.32 -14.71
CA ASP A 56 -7.08 10.02 -16.15
C ASP A 56 -6.18 8.82 -16.43
N THR A 57 -5.00 8.79 -15.80
CA THR A 57 -4.11 7.63 -15.86
C THR A 57 -4.79 6.38 -15.31
N PHE A 58 -5.50 6.48 -14.18
CA PHE A 58 -6.24 5.36 -13.61
C PHE A 58 -7.33 4.82 -14.56
N VAL A 59 -8.17 5.69 -15.12
CA VAL A 59 -9.24 5.30 -16.06
C VAL A 59 -8.66 4.71 -17.34
N GLN A 60 -7.59 5.29 -17.88
CA GLN A 60 -6.92 4.76 -19.06
C GLN A 60 -6.35 3.35 -18.82
N GLN A 61 -5.79 3.10 -17.63
CA GLN A 61 -5.27 1.79 -17.24
C GLN A 61 -6.39 0.78 -17.08
N MET A 62 -7.39 1.10 -16.25
CA MET A 62 -8.58 0.26 -16.03
C MET A 62 -9.29 -0.10 -17.35
N GLY A 63 -9.43 0.85 -18.28
CA GLY A 63 -10.08 0.66 -19.58
C GLY A 63 -9.37 -0.28 -20.56
N ARG A 64 -8.28 -0.94 -20.14
CA ARG A 64 -7.59 -1.97 -20.93
C ARG A 64 -8.22 -3.34 -20.77
N ALA A 65 -8.92 -3.59 -19.66
CA ALA A 65 -9.67 -4.82 -19.46
C ALA A 65 -11.02 -4.75 -20.19
N GLY A 66 -11.60 -5.91 -20.50
CA GLY A 66 -12.99 -5.99 -20.97
C GLY A 66 -13.28 -5.35 -22.35
N ARG A 67 -12.26 -5.15 -23.20
CA ARG A 67 -12.42 -4.55 -24.55
C ARG A 67 -13.30 -5.34 -25.51
N ASP A 68 -13.56 -6.60 -25.21
CA ASP A 68 -14.49 -7.47 -25.94
C ASP A 68 -15.92 -7.40 -25.39
N GLY A 69 -16.19 -6.50 -24.44
CA GLY A 69 -17.51 -6.34 -23.81
C GLY A 69 -17.83 -7.39 -22.76
N THR A 70 -16.91 -8.32 -22.48
CA THR A 70 -17.10 -9.29 -21.39
C THR A 70 -16.74 -8.68 -20.04
N LEU A 71 -17.34 -9.21 -18.97
CA LEU A 71 -17.10 -8.72 -17.61
C LEU A 71 -15.61 -8.82 -17.26
N SER A 72 -15.06 -7.69 -16.82
CA SER A 72 -13.69 -7.57 -16.33
C SER A 72 -13.67 -6.93 -14.95
N HIS A 73 -12.55 -7.12 -14.25
CA HIS A 73 -12.38 -6.63 -12.89
C HIS A 73 -11.16 -5.72 -12.79
N GLU A 74 -11.30 -4.73 -11.93
CA GLU A 74 -10.22 -3.85 -11.51
C GLU A 74 -10.09 -4.00 -9.99
N ILE A 75 -8.85 -4.17 -9.52
CA ILE A 75 -8.54 -4.31 -8.09
C ILE A 75 -7.41 -3.35 -7.77
N ILE A 76 -7.61 -2.56 -6.73
CA ILE A 76 -6.58 -1.68 -6.20
C ILE A 76 -6.04 -2.29 -4.91
N LEU A 77 -4.75 -2.58 -4.91
CA LEU A 77 -3.98 -2.97 -3.73
C LEU A 77 -3.13 -1.78 -3.32
N MET A 78 -3.49 -1.13 -2.22
CA MET A 78 -2.68 -0.04 -1.69
C MET A 78 -2.55 -0.13 -0.18
N LYS A 79 -1.47 0.48 0.30
CA LYS A 79 -1.27 0.76 1.71
C LYS A 79 -1.62 2.21 1.98
N MET A 80 -2.39 2.47 3.03
CA MET A 80 -2.84 3.81 3.37
C MET A 80 -1.78 4.64 4.12
N ILE A 81 -0.52 4.61 3.66
CA ILE A 81 0.57 5.43 4.24
C ILE A 81 0.67 6.77 3.51
N GLY A 82 0.78 7.84 4.29
CA GLY A 82 0.71 9.22 3.80
C GLY A 82 1.76 9.64 2.77
N SER A 83 2.99 9.09 2.79
CA SER A 83 4.07 9.56 1.90
C SER A 83 3.75 9.37 0.40
N HIS A 84 3.28 8.21 -0.01
CA HIS A 84 2.91 7.95 -1.40
C HIS A 84 1.58 8.62 -1.81
N LEU A 85 0.63 8.72 -0.87
CA LEU A 85 -0.68 9.31 -1.13
C LEU A 85 -0.64 10.84 -1.31
N LYS A 86 0.39 11.53 -0.81
CA LYS A 86 0.56 13.00 -0.99
C LYS A 86 0.59 13.43 -2.46
N THR A 87 1.05 12.55 -3.34
CA THR A 87 1.17 12.85 -4.78
C THR A 87 -0.03 12.40 -5.60
N VAL A 88 -1.02 11.77 -4.95
CA VAL A 88 -2.22 11.24 -5.58
C VAL A 88 -3.31 12.30 -5.52
N GLU A 89 -4.02 12.44 -6.63
CA GLU A 89 -5.15 13.36 -6.75
C GLU A 89 -6.22 13.09 -5.67
N PRO A 90 -6.76 14.13 -5.00
CA PRO A 90 -7.75 13.98 -3.94
C PRO A 90 -9.00 13.20 -4.36
N PHE A 91 -9.41 13.33 -5.62
CA PHE A 91 -10.58 12.61 -6.13
C PHE A 91 -10.35 11.10 -6.19
N LEU A 92 -9.17 10.66 -6.64
CA LEU A 92 -8.79 9.25 -6.68
C LEU A 92 -8.67 8.67 -5.26
N LEU A 93 -8.19 9.46 -4.30
CA LEU A 93 -8.21 9.07 -2.89
C LEU A 93 -9.63 8.92 -2.35
N ASN A 94 -10.53 9.85 -2.70
CA ASN A 94 -11.94 9.75 -2.33
C ASN A 94 -12.60 8.51 -2.95
N LEU A 95 -12.31 8.20 -4.22
CA LEU A 95 -12.76 6.97 -4.86
C LEU A 95 -12.42 5.75 -4.01
N CYS A 96 -11.22 5.69 -3.44
CA CYS A 96 -10.73 4.52 -2.70
C CYS A 96 -11.19 4.47 -1.24
N LYS A 97 -11.30 5.63 -0.57
CA LYS A 97 -11.70 5.74 0.84
C LYS A 97 -13.21 5.69 1.05
N ASN A 98 -13.99 6.05 0.04
CA ASN A 98 -15.44 6.10 0.15
C ASN A 98 -16.05 4.69 0.18
N THR A 99 -16.80 4.39 1.24
CA THR A 99 -17.50 3.12 1.47
C THR A 99 -19.02 3.25 1.34
N GLU A 100 -19.53 4.46 1.13
CA GLU A 100 -20.98 4.75 1.11
C GLU A 100 -21.53 4.85 -0.32
N GLN A 101 -20.74 5.40 -1.24
CA GLN A 101 -21.15 5.68 -2.60
C GLN A 101 -20.60 4.64 -3.59
N CYS A 102 -21.41 4.29 -4.59
CA CYS A 102 -21.00 3.41 -5.68
C CYS A 102 -19.74 3.96 -6.39
N ARG A 103 -18.74 3.10 -6.63
CA ARG A 103 -17.48 3.48 -7.32
C ARG A 103 -17.73 3.96 -8.74
N HIS A 104 -18.63 3.29 -9.48
CA HIS A 104 -19.06 3.76 -10.80
C HIS A 104 -19.75 5.12 -10.74
N LYS A 105 -20.52 5.41 -9.70
CA LYS A 105 -21.17 6.72 -9.56
C LYS A 105 -20.12 7.81 -9.38
N LEU A 106 -19.17 7.60 -8.46
CA LEU A 106 -18.06 8.52 -8.26
C LEU A 106 -17.29 8.75 -9.57
N LEU A 107 -16.97 7.70 -10.32
CA LEU A 107 -16.31 7.83 -11.62
C LEU A 107 -17.15 8.63 -12.63
N CYS A 108 -18.45 8.32 -12.76
CA CYS A 108 -19.32 9.07 -13.66
C CYS A 108 -19.41 10.55 -13.26
N ASP A 109 -19.54 10.86 -11.97
CA ASP A 109 -19.63 12.22 -11.45
C ASP A 109 -18.34 13.02 -11.77
N ALA A 110 -17.16 12.39 -11.68
CA ALA A 110 -15.88 13.02 -12.04
C ALA A 110 -15.82 13.46 -13.51
N TYR A 111 -16.40 12.66 -14.41
CA TYR A 111 -16.39 12.92 -15.85
C TYR A 111 -17.70 13.52 -16.37
N LEU A 112 -18.55 14.05 -15.48
CA LEU A 112 -19.85 14.67 -15.82
C LEU A 112 -20.76 13.74 -16.66
N CYS A 113 -20.64 12.44 -16.42
CA CYS A 113 -21.39 11.39 -17.09
C CYS A 113 -22.60 10.97 -16.27
N LYS A 114 -23.65 10.49 -16.94
CA LYS A 114 -24.82 9.92 -16.25
C LYS A 114 -24.48 8.54 -15.72
N HIS A 115 -24.67 8.32 -14.43
CA HIS A 115 -24.52 7.00 -13.81
C HIS A 115 -25.78 6.16 -14.07
N GLU A 116 -25.64 5.09 -14.85
CA GLU A 116 -26.65 4.05 -15.02
C GLU A 116 -26.43 2.91 -14.01
N GLN A 117 -27.52 2.34 -13.49
CA GLN A 117 -27.40 1.21 -12.56
C GLN A 117 -27.02 -0.06 -13.31
N ILE A 118 -25.88 -0.64 -12.96
CA ILE A 118 -25.44 -1.93 -13.50
C ILE A 118 -26.24 -3.07 -12.87
N ILE A 119 -26.87 -3.88 -13.73
CA ILE A 119 -27.68 -5.05 -13.35
C ILE A 119 -27.06 -6.30 -14.00
N PRO A 120 -26.83 -7.38 -13.23
CA PRO A 120 -27.10 -7.53 -11.81
C PRO A 120 -26.12 -6.71 -10.94
N LYS A 121 -26.58 -6.26 -9.76
CA LYS A 121 -25.78 -5.40 -8.87
C LYS A 121 -24.42 -5.97 -8.48
N HIS A 122 -24.29 -7.31 -8.47
CA HIS A 122 -23.02 -7.99 -8.16
C HIS A 122 -21.94 -7.83 -9.24
N ASN A 123 -22.26 -7.22 -10.38
CA ASN A 123 -21.31 -6.86 -11.44
C ASN A 123 -20.88 -5.37 -11.38
N CYS A 124 -21.40 -4.59 -10.42
CA CYS A 124 -21.15 -3.15 -10.38
C CYS A 124 -19.84 -2.81 -9.66
N CYS A 125 -19.83 -2.88 -8.33
CA CYS A 125 -18.65 -2.72 -7.50
C CYS A 125 -18.85 -3.48 -6.19
N GLU A 126 -17.83 -3.46 -5.34
CA GLU A 126 -17.78 -4.18 -4.07
C GLU A 126 -18.88 -3.74 -3.07
N LEU A 127 -19.33 -2.49 -3.15
CA LEU A 127 -20.26 -1.88 -2.21
C LEU A 127 -21.75 -2.14 -2.53
N GLN A 128 -22.07 -2.54 -3.77
CA GLN A 128 -23.46 -2.59 -4.25
C GLN A 128 -24.08 -3.99 -4.18
N CYS A 129 -23.33 -5.00 -3.74
CA CYS A 129 -23.79 -6.38 -3.77
C CYS A 129 -24.34 -6.89 -2.42
N SER A 130 -25.63 -7.20 -2.38
CA SER A 130 -26.30 -7.85 -1.26
C SER A 130 -26.74 -9.30 -1.54
N CYS A 131 -26.31 -9.94 -2.63
CA CYS A 131 -26.91 -11.19 -3.11
C CYS A 131 -26.71 -12.43 -2.20
N GLY A 132 -25.77 -12.39 -1.25
CA GLY A 132 -25.59 -13.43 -0.23
C GLY A 132 -25.06 -14.78 -0.75
N SER A 133 -24.81 -14.91 -2.06
CA SER A 133 -24.24 -16.12 -2.64
C SER A 133 -22.80 -16.35 -2.15
N VAL A 134 -22.46 -17.61 -1.89
CA VAL A 134 -21.09 -18.04 -1.53
C VAL A 134 -20.13 -17.82 -2.70
N ASP A 135 -20.63 -17.94 -3.93
CA ASP A 135 -19.89 -17.68 -5.17
C ASP A 135 -19.91 -16.20 -5.57
N CYS A 136 -20.43 -15.33 -4.71
CA CYS A 136 -20.40 -13.89 -4.94
C CYS A 136 -18.97 -13.39 -4.82
N ARG A 137 -18.37 -13.08 -5.97
CA ARG A 137 -17.00 -12.55 -6.09
C ARG A 137 -16.78 -11.28 -5.27
N VAL A 138 -17.80 -10.43 -5.19
CA VAL A 138 -17.79 -9.19 -4.37
C VAL A 138 -17.65 -9.50 -2.87
N LYS A 139 -18.19 -10.63 -2.40
CA LYS A 139 -18.12 -11.03 -0.98
C LYS A 139 -17.04 -12.06 -0.71
N HIS A 140 -16.15 -12.32 -1.68
CA HIS A 140 -15.11 -13.33 -1.58
C HIS A 140 -14.21 -13.05 -0.37
N PRO A 141 -13.82 -14.05 0.45
CA PRO A 141 -13.06 -13.84 1.68
C PRO A 141 -11.76 -13.04 1.52
N LEU A 142 -11.08 -13.16 0.38
CA LEU A 142 -9.85 -12.39 0.07
C LEU A 142 -10.09 -10.93 -0.34
N LEU A 143 -11.33 -10.59 -0.73
CA LEU A 143 -11.74 -9.23 -1.13
C LEU A 143 -12.67 -8.58 -0.10
N ARG A 144 -13.03 -9.32 0.95
CA ARG A 144 -13.59 -8.69 2.14
C ARG A 144 -12.56 -7.73 2.65
N ASP A 145 -13.02 -6.54 3.00
CA ASP A 145 -12.38 -5.74 4.01
C ASP A 145 -12.08 -6.71 5.16
N THR A 146 -10.81 -7.09 5.33
CA THR A 146 -10.32 -7.74 6.53
C THR A 146 -10.44 -6.67 7.59
N GLY A 147 -11.70 -6.47 8.03
CA GLY A 147 -12.18 -5.21 8.56
C GLY A 147 -11.15 -4.68 9.51
N LYS A 148 -10.65 -3.46 9.24
CA LYS A 148 -9.63 -2.80 10.04
C LYS A 148 -8.65 -3.79 10.69
N LEU A 149 -7.43 -3.93 10.17
CA LEU A 149 -6.30 -4.36 11.00
C LEU A 149 -6.02 -3.42 12.20
N VAL A 150 -6.98 -2.57 12.58
CA VAL A 150 -6.92 -1.58 13.63
C VAL A 150 -8.35 -1.28 14.14
N ASP A 151 -9.01 -2.23 14.78
CA ASP A 151 -9.78 -1.90 16.02
C ASP A 151 -8.87 -2.13 17.26
N GLU A 152 -7.57 -2.26 17.04
CA GLU A 152 -6.52 -1.93 18.04
C GLU A 152 -6.13 -0.43 17.95
N GLU A 153 -6.92 0.40 17.24
CA GLU A 153 -6.65 1.84 17.01
C GLU A 153 -7.13 2.68 18.20
N GLU A 154 -8.22 2.25 18.86
CA GLU A 154 -8.79 2.95 20.02
C GLU A 154 -8.10 2.61 21.35
N SER A 155 -7.38 1.48 21.45
CA SER A 155 -6.66 1.07 22.65
C SER A 155 -5.15 1.38 22.63
N ARG A 156 -4.60 1.83 21.49
CA ARG A 156 -3.18 2.20 21.36
C ARG A 156 -2.90 3.69 21.45
N HIS A 157 -3.92 4.50 21.73
CA HIS A 157 -3.71 5.90 22.07
C HIS A 157 -3.14 6.01 23.49
N GLN A 158 -1.95 6.60 23.56
CA GLN A 158 -1.26 7.18 24.72
C GLN A 158 -0.31 6.27 25.51
N MET A 159 0.79 5.87 24.86
CA MET A 159 2.08 6.30 25.42
C MET A 159 2.56 7.47 24.58
N ASN A 160 2.14 8.68 24.96
CA ASN A 160 2.70 9.90 24.42
C ASN A 160 4.10 10.06 25.04
N THR A 161 5.04 9.25 24.58
CA THR A 161 6.45 9.45 24.90
C THR A 161 6.90 10.66 24.10
N ASP A 162 7.12 11.78 24.78
CA ASP A 162 7.84 12.89 24.17
C ASP A 162 9.26 12.41 23.84
N ILE A 163 9.49 12.07 22.57
CA ILE A 163 10.79 11.66 22.04
C ILE A 163 11.64 12.93 21.87
N SER A 164 12.81 12.96 22.51
CA SER A 164 13.72 14.11 22.44
C SER A 164 14.17 14.36 21.00
N ASP A 165 14.46 15.61 20.65
CA ASP A 165 15.03 15.94 19.35
C ASP A 165 16.41 15.28 19.16
N ASP A 166 17.15 15.04 20.24
CA ASP A 166 18.40 14.28 20.22
C ASP A 166 18.17 12.79 19.91
N ASP A 167 17.16 12.16 20.55
CA ASP A 167 16.76 10.78 20.28
C ASP A 167 16.36 10.63 18.80
N LYS A 168 15.58 11.58 18.27
CA LYS A 168 15.19 11.61 16.85
C LYS A 168 16.40 11.73 15.93
N ARG A 169 17.40 12.52 16.32
CA ARG A 169 18.63 12.69 15.54
C ARG A 169 19.45 11.39 15.52
N ILE A 170 19.61 10.74 16.66
CA ILE A 170 20.32 9.46 16.79
C ILE A 170 19.58 8.37 16.00
N LEU A 171 18.26 8.28 16.15
CA LEU A 171 17.41 7.34 15.42
C LEU A 171 17.60 7.50 13.91
N ARG A 172 17.54 8.73 13.40
CA ARG A 172 17.72 9.00 11.96
C ARG A 172 19.11 8.59 11.47
N LEU A 173 20.16 8.78 12.27
CA LEU A 173 21.52 8.34 11.94
C LEU A 173 21.63 6.81 11.88
N GLN A 174 21.09 6.10 12.88
CA GLN A 174 21.14 4.64 12.92
C GLN A 174 20.34 4.01 11.78
N LEU A 175 19.16 4.55 11.45
CA LEU A 175 18.38 4.11 10.29
C LEU A 175 19.12 4.35 8.96
N LYS A 176 19.88 5.44 8.85
CA LYS A 176 20.74 5.70 7.69
C LYS A 176 21.91 4.71 7.59
N CYS A 177 22.51 4.32 8.71
CA CYS A 177 23.53 3.27 8.74
C CYS A 177 22.95 1.90 8.35
N LEU A 178 21.75 1.57 8.83
CA LEU A 178 21.06 0.34 8.41
C LEU A 178 20.79 0.36 6.90
N GLN A 179 20.33 1.50 6.37
CA GLN A 179 20.11 1.67 4.93
C GLN A 179 21.40 1.44 4.11
N SER A 180 22.57 1.89 4.55
CA SER A 180 23.82 1.64 3.82
C SER A 180 24.20 0.16 3.85
N ASN A 181 24.10 -0.48 5.02
CA ASN A 181 24.48 -1.89 5.16
C ASN A 181 23.60 -2.82 4.30
N LEU A 182 22.29 -2.56 4.25
CA LEU A 182 21.36 -3.36 3.44
C LEU A 182 21.62 -3.24 1.93
N LYS A 183 22.12 -2.08 1.47
CA LYS A 183 22.52 -1.87 0.07
C LYS A 183 23.78 -2.64 -0.30
N ASP A 184 24.67 -2.87 0.66
CA ASP A 184 25.91 -3.62 0.44
C ASP A 184 25.66 -5.14 0.43
N GLU A 185 24.67 -5.62 1.19
CA GLU A 185 24.36 -7.05 1.32
C GLU A 185 23.43 -7.60 0.22
N SER A 186 22.57 -6.77 -0.38
CA SER A 186 21.57 -7.25 -1.34
C SER A 186 21.24 -6.21 -2.42
N ASP A 187 21.16 -6.68 -3.67
CA ASP A 187 20.75 -5.89 -4.83
C ASP A 187 19.22 -5.91 -5.05
N ASP A 188 18.49 -6.58 -4.16
CA ASP A 188 17.03 -6.69 -4.24
C ASP A 188 16.35 -5.44 -3.66
N MET A 189 15.51 -4.80 -4.47
CA MET A 189 14.77 -3.59 -4.11
C MET A 189 13.89 -3.79 -2.86
N PHE A 190 13.39 -5.01 -2.62
CA PHE A 190 12.47 -5.31 -1.54
C PHE A 190 13.13 -5.48 -0.16
N SER A 191 14.42 -5.80 -0.10
CA SER A 191 15.20 -5.94 1.14
C SER A 191 15.93 -4.66 1.56
N THR A 192 15.74 -3.56 0.83
CA THR A 192 16.35 -2.27 1.14
C THR A 192 15.43 -1.38 1.98
N LEU A 193 16.03 -0.41 2.67
CA LEU A 193 15.30 0.65 3.39
C LEU A 193 15.40 1.97 2.60
N SER A 194 14.27 2.50 2.11
CA SER A 194 14.25 3.75 1.34
C SER A 194 14.28 4.98 2.25
N ASP A 195 14.63 6.14 1.69
CA ASP A 195 14.57 7.42 2.42
C ASP A 195 13.14 7.77 2.86
N SER A 196 12.15 7.45 2.02
CA SER A 196 10.74 7.61 2.39
C SER A 196 10.36 6.72 3.57
N ALA A 197 10.89 5.50 3.64
CA ALA A 197 10.63 4.59 4.74
C ALA A 197 11.21 5.14 6.04
N ILE A 198 12.42 5.71 6.01
CA ILE A 198 13.02 6.39 7.16
C ILE A 198 12.15 7.57 7.60
N ASP A 199 11.71 8.42 6.67
CA ASP A 199 10.85 9.56 7.01
C ASP A 199 9.51 9.11 7.62
N ASP A 200 8.88 8.06 7.07
CA ASP A 200 7.66 7.48 7.63
C ASP A 200 7.89 6.90 9.04
N ILE A 201 9.03 6.24 9.28
CA ILE A 201 9.41 5.75 10.62
C ILE A 201 9.59 6.92 11.57
N MET A 202 10.28 7.98 11.16
CA MET A 202 10.51 9.16 12.00
C MET A 202 9.20 9.87 12.37
N ILE A 203 8.24 9.92 11.46
CA ILE A 203 6.91 10.51 11.71
C ILE A 203 6.12 9.65 12.71
N ASN A 204 6.22 8.33 12.61
CA ASN A 204 5.39 7.38 13.36
C ASN A 204 6.16 6.67 14.51
N CYS A 205 7.36 7.14 14.87
CA CYS A 205 8.24 6.44 15.81
C CYS A 205 7.63 6.26 17.21
N SER A 206 6.69 7.12 17.62
CA SER A 206 5.96 7.01 18.89
C SER A 206 4.91 5.90 18.92
N VAL A 207 4.46 5.40 17.77
CA VAL A 207 3.42 4.36 17.66
C VAL A 207 3.94 3.01 17.18
N ILE A 208 5.21 2.94 16.76
CA ILE A 208 5.84 1.70 16.30
C ILE A 208 6.39 0.95 17.51
N LEU A 209 5.77 -0.19 17.87
CA LEU A 209 6.18 -1.01 19.03
C LEU A 209 6.63 -2.42 18.64
N LYS A 210 6.10 -2.97 17.55
CA LYS A 210 6.44 -4.30 17.02
C LYS A 210 6.82 -4.22 15.52
N PRO A 211 7.54 -5.21 14.98
CA PRO A 211 7.92 -5.23 13.57
C PRO A 211 6.73 -5.12 12.61
N ALA A 212 5.57 -5.66 13.00
CA ALA A 212 4.34 -5.52 12.24
C ALA A 212 3.90 -4.05 12.11
N ASP A 213 4.14 -3.20 13.12
CA ASP A 213 3.80 -1.78 13.08
C ASP A 213 4.69 -1.03 12.08
N VAL A 214 5.97 -1.40 11.94
CA VAL A 214 6.83 -0.85 10.86
C VAL A 214 6.22 -1.18 9.50
N LEU A 215 5.77 -2.43 9.31
CA LEU A 215 5.07 -2.86 8.10
C LEU A 215 3.67 -2.27 7.95
N ILE A 216 3.16 -1.49 8.90
CA ILE A 216 1.87 -0.77 8.81
C ILE A 216 2.09 0.73 8.61
N TYR A 217 3.04 1.33 9.31
CA TYR A 217 3.25 2.78 9.36
C TYR A 217 4.40 3.28 8.48
N ALA A 218 5.30 2.41 8.02
CA ALA A 218 6.41 2.78 7.16
C ALA A 218 6.38 2.09 5.80
N THR A 219 7.00 2.69 4.79
CA THR A 219 7.17 2.10 3.44
C THR A 219 8.25 1.02 3.39
N CYS A 220 8.28 0.16 4.41
CA CYS A 220 9.11 -1.03 4.54
C CYS A 220 8.29 -2.27 4.12
N TRP A 221 8.90 -3.14 3.32
CA TRP A 221 8.23 -4.31 2.73
C TRP A 221 8.81 -5.64 3.20
N ALA A 222 10.03 -5.64 3.72
CA ALA A 222 10.71 -6.82 4.24
C ALA A 222 10.54 -6.93 5.75
N TYR A 223 9.88 -8.00 6.21
CA TYR A 223 9.76 -8.30 7.64
C TYR A 223 11.12 -8.37 8.36
N PRO A 224 12.19 -8.97 7.80
CA PRO A 224 13.51 -8.95 8.44
C PRO A 224 14.07 -7.54 8.65
N VAL A 225 13.82 -6.62 7.72
CA VAL A 225 14.23 -5.21 7.86
C VAL A 225 13.40 -4.52 8.93
N ALA A 226 12.10 -4.81 8.99
CA ALA A 226 11.22 -4.30 10.03
C ALA A 226 11.64 -4.72 11.44
N VAL A 227 12.16 -5.94 11.61
CA VAL A 227 12.74 -6.41 12.88
C VAL A 227 13.93 -5.54 13.29
N GLN A 228 14.89 -5.33 12.38
CA GLN A 228 16.07 -4.49 12.65
C GLN A 228 15.70 -3.02 12.95
N VAL A 229 14.69 -2.49 12.26
CA VAL A 229 14.15 -1.14 12.56
C VAL A 229 13.58 -1.08 13.98
N CYS A 230 12.83 -2.09 14.41
CA CYS A 230 12.31 -2.14 15.77
C CYS A 230 13.40 -2.29 16.83
N GLU A 231 14.46 -3.05 16.56
CA GLU A 231 15.63 -3.14 17.44
C GLU A 231 16.30 -1.77 17.62
N ILE A 232 16.49 -1.03 16.54
CA ILE A 232 17.01 0.35 16.57
C ILE A 232 16.09 1.27 17.38
N LEU A 233 14.78 1.22 17.14
CA LEU A 233 13.81 2.02 17.89
C LEU A 233 13.87 1.72 19.38
N ASN A 234 13.94 0.44 19.76
CA ASN A 234 14.04 0.03 21.16
C ASN A 234 15.37 0.47 21.80
N ASN A 235 16.49 0.41 21.08
CA ASN A 235 17.79 0.86 21.61
C ASN A 235 17.86 2.38 21.81
N VAL A 236 17.13 3.16 21.01
CA VAL A 236 17.17 4.63 21.11
C VAL A 236 16.08 5.17 22.05
N ILE A 237 14.89 4.57 22.03
CA ILE A 237 13.71 5.06 22.76
C ILE A 237 13.47 4.26 24.05
N GLY A 238 13.81 2.96 24.04
CA GLY A 238 13.54 2.02 25.13
C GLY A 238 14.48 2.14 26.34
N ASP A 239 15.63 2.80 26.20
CA ASP A 239 16.59 3.04 27.30
C ASP A 239 16.16 4.20 28.23
N ARG A 240 14.85 4.36 28.50
CA ARG A 240 14.34 5.24 29.58
C ARG A 240 14.02 4.43 30.84
N ASP A 241 15.01 3.71 31.37
CA ASP A 241 14.96 3.16 32.74
C ASP A 241 15.63 4.11 33.73
N LEU A 242 14.80 4.90 34.44
CA LEU A 242 14.85 5.16 35.88
C LEU A 242 16.23 5.16 36.58
N SER A 243 17.15 6.03 36.17
CA SER A 243 18.31 6.37 37.00
C SER A 243 18.34 7.87 37.29
N GLU A 244 17.34 8.39 38.02
CA GLU A 244 17.45 9.69 38.69
C GLU A 244 16.34 9.84 39.76
N SER A 245 16.51 9.11 40.86
CA SER A 245 16.10 9.57 42.19
C SER A 245 16.99 8.94 43.26
N GLU A 246 18.26 9.37 43.27
CA GLU A 246 19.03 9.34 44.51
C GLU A 246 18.41 10.34 45.49
N GLY A 247 18.04 9.84 46.68
CA GLY A 247 17.93 10.62 47.90
C GLY A 247 16.54 11.17 48.20
N GLU A 248 15.75 10.43 48.98
CA GLU A 248 15.03 11.04 50.09
C GLU A 248 14.88 10.05 51.24
N GLU A 249 15.08 10.60 52.43
CA GLU A 249 15.45 9.93 53.66
C GLU A 249 14.34 9.04 54.22
N VAL A 250 14.75 7.87 54.75
CA VAL A 250 13.93 7.12 55.69
C VAL A 250 13.97 7.87 57.03
N ALA A 251 13.04 8.82 57.21
CA ALA A 251 12.68 9.35 58.52
C ALA A 251 11.50 8.55 59.06
N GLY A 252 11.73 7.84 60.16
CA GLY A 252 10.69 7.16 60.93
C GLY A 252 9.78 8.11 61.71
N LEU A 253 8.93 7.49 62.53
CA LEU A 253 7.81 8.01 63.34
C LEU A 253 6.47 7.76 62.59
N GLU A 254 5.51 6.98 63.09
CA GLU A 254 5.11 6.63 64.46
C GLU A 254 4.70 5.16 64.61
#